data_AF-A0A804IZJ2-F1
#
_entry.id   AF-A0A804IZJ2-F1
#
_cell.length_a   1.000
_cell.length_b   1.000
_cell.length_c   1.000
_cell.angle_alpha   90.00
_cell.angle_beta   90.00
_cell.angle_gamma   90.00
#
_symmetry.space_group_name_H-M   'P 1'
#
loop_
_entity.id
_entity.type
_entity.pdbx_description
1 polymer ?
#
loop_
_entity_poly.entity_id
_entity_poly.type
_entity_poly.pdbx_seq_one_letter_code
_entity_poly.pdbx_strand_id
1 'polypeptide(L)'
;MNCGSSRLSISAVLISSLLFFSRSILSSMAEATTKPDEATVQIVYVEKPEAEEPEAFHIRTLAAVLGSEEAATDAVIYHYKHATSGFSAKLTQSQVEQLSRQPGVLQVVPSRTYNLHGSRGGTSGVMGL
;
A
#
# COMPACT_ATOMS: atom_id res chain seq x y z
N MET A 1 -10.80 -5.16 -67.66
CA MET A 1 -10.22 -4.69 -66.38
C MET A 1 -11.25 -4.89 -65.27
N ASN A 2 -10.90 -5.58 -64.18
CA ASN A 2 -11.42 -5.36 -62.81
C ASN A 2 -11.03 -6.53 -61.90
N CYS A 3 -9.75 -6.62 -61.57
CA CYS A 3 -9.28 -7.48 -60.49
C CYS A 3 -8.18 -6.70 -59.76
N GLY A 4 -8.60 -5.81 -58.85
CA GLY A 4 -7.67 -4.92 -58.15
C GLY A 4 -8.27 -4.24 -56.92
N SER A 5 -9.59 -4.07 -56.86
CA SER A 5 -10.24 -3.25 -55.83
C SER A 5 -10.41 -3.95 -54.48
N SER A 6 -10.55 -5.28 -54.46
CA SER A 6 -10.86 -6.06 -53.25
C SER A 6 -9.63 -6.34 -52.36
N ARG A 7 -8.42 -6.41 -52.94
CA ARG A 7 -7.17 -6.62 -52.17
C ARG A 7 -6.71 -5.36 -51.42
N LEU A 8 -6.94 -4.18 -52.00
CA LEU A 8 -6.69 -2.91 -51.32
C LEU A 8 -7.67 -2.70 -50.13
N SER A 9 -8.93 -3.12 -50.29
CA SER A 9 -9.93 -3.01 -49.23
C SER A 9 -9.63 -3.92 -48.04
N ILE A 10 -9.21 -5.18 -48.27
CA ILE A 10 -8.84 -6.12 -47.20
C ILE A 10 -7.58 -5.63 -46.46
N SER A 11 -6.56 -5.15 -47.20
CA SER A 11 -5.36 -4.57 -46.58
C SER A 11 -5.70 -3.35 -45.71
N ALA A 12 -6.60 -2.48 -46.17
CA ALA A 12 -7.05 -1.32 -45.41
C ALA A 12 -7.81 -1.71 -44.12
N VAL A 13 -8.63 -2.77 -44.15
CA VAL A 13 -9.33 -3.29 -42.96
C VAL A 13 -8.34 -3.87 -41.94
N LEU A 14 -7.33 -4.62 -42.41
CA LEU A 14 -6.29 -5.18 -41.54
C LEU A 14 -5.43 -4.10 -40.89
N ILE A 15 -5.03 -3.08 -41.64
CA ILE A 15 -4.25 -1.95 -41.12
C ILE A 15 -5.07 -1.15 -40.11
N SER A 16 -6.35 -0.86 -40.42
CA SER A 16 -7.25 -0.18 -39.50
C SER A 16 -7.42 -0.97 -38.20
N SER A 17 -7.66 -2.28 -38.29
CA SER A 17 -7.77 -3.16 -37.12
C SER A 17 -6.48 -3.18 -36.29
N LEU A 18 -5.31 -3.28 -36.92
CA LEU A 18 -4.01 -3.27 -36.23
C LEU A 18 -3.75 -1.94 -35.51
N LEU A 19 -4.18 -0.81 -36.08
CA LEU A 19 -4.10 0.52 -35.45
C LEU A 19 -5.08 0.68 -34.28
N PHE A 20 -6.24 0.02 -34.32
CA PHE A 20 -7.16 -0.04 -33.18
C PHE A 20 -6.58 -0.89 -32.05
N PHE A 21 -6.03 -2.07 -32.35
CA PHE A 21 -5.39 -2.95 -31.38
C PHE A 21 -4.18 -2.30 -30.70
N SER A 22 -3.33 -1.58 -31.45
CA SER A 22 -2.16 -0.91 -30.88
C SER A 22 -2.54 0.27 -29.95
N ARG A 23 -3.66 0.94 -30.23
CA ARG A 23 -4.21 1.98 -29.32
C ARG A 23 -4.78 1.41 -28.02
N SER A 24 -5.36 0.21 -28.05
CA SER A 24 -5.84 -0.46 -26.84
C SER A 24 -4.72 -0.79 -25.85
N ILE A 25 -3.53 -1.13 -26.35
CA ILE A 25 -2.38 -1.51 -25.49
C ILE A 25 -1.73 -0.28 -24.84
N LEU A 26 -1.78 0.90 -25.48
CA LEU A 26 -1.13 2.11 -24.96
C LEU A 26 -1.92 2.81 -23.83
N SER A 27 -3.19 2.46 -23.60
CA SER A 27 -4.08 3.14 -22.64
C SER A 27 -3.88 2.70 -21.17
N SER A 28 -2.98 1.76 -20.87
CA SER A 28 -2.89 1.12 -19.54
C SER A 28 -1.82 1.68 -18.59
N MET A 29 -1.26 2.86 -18.87
CA MET A 29 -0.43 3.58 -17.90
C MET A 29 -1.19 4.82 -17.45
N ALA A 30 -2.18 4.60 -16.57
CA ALA A 30 -2.73 5.68 -15.77
C ALA A 30 -1.63 6.12 -14.81
N GLU A 31 -1.07 7.29 -15.10
CA GLU A 31 -0.14 8.01 -14.26
C GLU A 31 -0.77 8.21 -12.88
N ALA A 32 -0.24 7.50 -11.88
CA ALA A 32 -0.58 7.73 -10.49
C ALA A 32 -0.15 9.15 -10.14
N THR A 33 -1.12 10.07 -10.08
CA THR A 33 -0.93 11.46 -9.66
C THR A 33 -0.14 11.50 -8.36
N THR A 34 1.12 11.88 -8.49
CA THR A 34 2.09 12.16 -7.43
C THR A 34 1.63 13.38 -6.65
N LYS A 35 0.84 13.16 -5.61
CA LYS A 35 0.98 13.97 -4.39
C LYS A 35 2.34 13.58 -3.78
N PRO A 36 3.10 14.50 -3.17
CA PRO A 36 4.26 14.11 -2.38
C PRO A 36 3.77 13.06 -1.36
N ASP A 37 4.37 11.88 -1.43
CA ASP A 37 3.97 10.70 -0.67
C ASP A 37 4.48 10.88 0.77
N GLU A 38 3.82 11.78 1.51
CA GLU A 38 4.20 12.15 2.87
C GLU A 38 3.93 10.95 3.79
N ALA A 39 4.99 10.47 4.45
CA ALA A 39 4.88 9.34 5.35
C ALA A 39 4.12 9.75 6.62
N THR A 40 2.96 9.13 6.84
CA THR A 40 2.12 9.34 8.03
C THR A 40 2.15 8.11 8.92
N VAL A 41 1.82 8.28 10.20
CA VAL A 41 1.80 7.16 11.14
C VAL A 41 0.53 6.35 10.92
N GLN A 42 0.71 5.10 10.53
CA GLN A 42 -0.38 4.14 10.29
C GLN A 42 -0.28 3.00 11.29
N ILE A 43 -1.43 2.45 11.67
CA ILE A 43 -1.57 1.26 12.52
C ILE A 43 -1.95 0.10 11.60
N VAL A 44 -1.08 -0.90 11.56
CA VAL A 44 -1.24 -2.13 10.78
C VAL A 44 -1.67 -3.23 11.73
N TYR A 45 -2.86 -3.78 11.50
CA TYR A 45 -3.37 -4.97 12.16
C TYR A 45 -2.95 -6.19 11.36
N VAL A 46 -2.37 -7.17 12.05
CA VAL A 46 -1.94 -8.43 11.43
C VAL A 46 -2.57 -9.62 12.15
N GLU A 47 -2.64 -10.74 11.44
CA GLU A 47 -2.93 -12.02 12.06
C GLU A 47 -1.83 -12.38 13.04
N LYS A 48 -2.22 -12.87 14.21
CA LYS A 48 -1.25 -13.27 15.24
C LYS A 48 -0.58 -14.58 14.82
N PRO A 49 0.75 -14.62 14.67
CA PRO A 49 1.46 -15.88 14.44
C PRO A 49 1.34 -16.78 15.69
N GLU A 50 1.01 -18.06 15.48
CA GLU A 50 0.97 -19.06 16.56
C GLU A 50 2.36 -19.67 16.85
N ALA A 51 3.24 -19.69 15.85
CA ALA A 51 4.50 -20.45 15.86
C ALA A 51 5.76 -19.57 15.94
N GLU A 52 5.62 -18.24 16.01
CA GLU A 52 6.74 -17.29 15.94
C GLU A 52 6.50 -16.07 16.83
N GLU A 53 7.59 -15.42 17.24
CA GLU A 53 7.53 -14.14 17.95
C GLU A 53 6.79 -13.07 17.12
N PRO A 54 5.79 -12.37 17.70
CA PRO A 54 4.99 -11.38 16.99
C PRO A 54 5.85 -10.27 16.34
N GLU A 55 6.94 -9.84 16.99
CA GLU A 55 7.78 -8.77 16.46
C GLU A 55 8.52 -9.18 15.19
N ALA A 56 9.06 -10.40 15.15
CA ALA A 56 9.71 -10.93 13.96
C ALA A 56 8.73 -10.99 12.78
N PHE A 57 7.47 -11.36 13.05
CA PHE A 57 6.38 -11.28 12.07
C PHE A 57 6.11 -9.86 11.59
N HIS A 58 6.08 -8.89 12.50
CA HIS A 58 5.83 -7.50 12.15
C HIS A 58 6.93 -6.97 11.22
N ILE A 59 8.21 -7.21 11.57
CA ILE A 59 9.36 -6.74 10.79
C ILE A 59 9.37 -7.37 9.40
N ARG A 60 9.21 -8.69 9.26
CA ARG A 60 9.21 -9.31 7.91
C ARG A 60 8.08 -8.79 7.02
N THR A 61 6.90 -8.56 7.61
CA THR A 61 5.71 -8.11 6.87
C THR A 61 5.94 -6.72 6.31
N LEU A 62 6.57 -5.86 7.12
CA LEU A 62 6.94 -4.53 6.71
C LEU A 62 8.14 -4.50 5.75
N ALA A 63 9.13 -5.38 5.96
CA ALA A 63 10.31 -5.53 5.10
C ALA A 63 9.93 -5.94 3.68
N ALA A 64 8.87 -6.74 3.52
CA ALA A 64 8.34 -7.11 2.20
C ALA A 64 7.84 -5.90 1.38
N VAL A 65 7.56 -4.77 2.04
CA VAL A 65 7.11 -3.53 1.38
C VAL A 65 8.22 -2.48 1.34
N LEU A 66 9.04 -2.37 2.38
CA LEU A 66 10.15 -1.40 2.44
C LEU A 66 11.44 -1.88 1.76
N GLY A 67 11.54 -3.17 1.47
CA GLY A 67 12.67 -3.78 0.76
C GLY A 67 13.82 -4.25 1.65
N SER A 68 13.80 -3.96 2.96
CA SER A 68 14.78 -4.50 3.92
C SER A 68 14.22 -4.55 5.35
N GLU A 69 14.78 -5.45 6.18
CA GLU A 69 14.45 -5.56 7.61
C GLU A 69 14.96 -4.36 8.41
N GLU A 70 16.08 -3.77 8.02
CA GLU A 70 16.62 -2.55 8.62
C GLU A 70 15.67 -1.36 8.42
N ALA A 71 15.21 -1.14 7.17
CA ALA A 71 14.24 -0.10 6.88
C ALA A 71 12.89 -0.35 7.59
N ALA A 72 12.48 -1.61 7.74
CA ALA A 72 11.32 -1.97 8.54
C ALA A 72 11.50 -1.63 10.02
N THR A 73 12.64 -1.97 10.60
CA THR A 73 12.94 -1.68 12.01
C THR A 73 12.94 -0.17 12.27
N ASP A 74 13.52 0.61 11.37
CA ASP A 74 13.57 2.08 11.48
C ASP A 74 12.20 2.75 11.28
N ALA A 75 11.34 2.15 10.45
CA ALA A 75 10.00 2.69 10.16
C ALA A 75 8.97 2.34 11.25
N VAL A 76 9.15 1.25 11.99
CA VAL A 76 8.25 0.87 13.09
C VAL A 76 8.41 1.82 14.28
N ILE A 77 7.28 2.34 14.76
CA ILE A 77 7.20 3.16 15.97
C ILE A 77 6.87 2.29 17.18
N TYR A 78 5.99 1.29 17.01
CA TYR A 78 5.54 0.46 18.12
C TYR A 78 4.99 -0.89 17.66
N HIS A 79 5.25 -1.96 18.42
CA HIS A 79 4.68 -3.29 18.20
C HIS A 79 3.58 -3.60 19.24
N TYR A 80 2.36 -3.82 18.77
CA TYR A 80 1.23 -4.29 19.59
C TYR A 80 1.26 -5.82 19.70
N LYS A 81 1.44 -6.36 20.92
CA LYS A 81 1.59 -7.82 21.16
C LYS A 81 0.44 -8.47 21.93
N HIS A 82 -0.29 -7.69 22.74
CA HIS A 82 -1.15 -8.24 23.78
C HIS A 82 -2.64 -8.28 23.38
N ALA A 83 -3.30 -7.11 23.32
CA ALA A 83 -4.73 -7.03 23.03
C ALA A 83 -5.07 -7.25 21.54
N THR A 84 -4.11 -6.96 20.67
CA THR A 84 -4.22 -7.06 19.21
C THR A 84 -2.82 -7.25 18.65
N SER A 85 -2.65 -8.12 17.65
CA SER A 85 -1.39 -8.25 16.94
C SER A 85 -1.32 -7.18 15.86
N GLY A 86 -0.23 -6.42 15.85
CA GLY A 86 -0.07 -5.31 14.91
C GLY A 86 1.14 -4.45 15.22
N PHE A 87 1.36 -3.45 14.40
CA PHE A 87 2.42 -2.47 14.60
C PHE A 87 2.00 -1.10 14.08
N SER A 88 2.57 -0.05 14.63
CA SER A 88 2.49 1.28 14.02
C SER A 88 3.79 1.61 13.31
N ALA A 89 3.70 2.19 12.13
CA ALA A 89 4.87 2.57 11.34
C ALA A 89 4.60 3.86 10.55
N LYS A 90 5.67 4.59 10.21
CA LYS A 90 5.58 5.69 9.25
C LYS A 90 5.54 5.12 7.85
N LEU A 91 4.41 5.29 7.18
CA LEU A 91 4.18 4.72 5.86
C LEU A 91 3.66 5.78 4.91
N THR A 92 4.12 5.67 3.66
CA THR A 92 3.57 6.43 2.56
C THR A 92 2.27 5.77 2.05
N GLN A 93 1.47 6.49 1.27
CA GLN A 93 0.20 5.96 0.77
C GLN A 93 0.42 4.74 -0.14
N SER A 94 1.47 4.76 -0.96
CA SER A 94 1.85 3.61 -1.79
C SER A 94 2.20 2.38 -0.93
N GLN A 95 2.93 2.58 0.16
CA GLN A 95 3.31 1.49 1.07
C GLN A 95 2.10 0.92 1.81
N VAL A 96 1.14 1.77 2.19
CA VAL A 96 -0.14 1.34 2.78
C VAL A 96 -0.92 0.45 1.82
N GLU A 97 -1.02 0.84 0.55
CA GLU A 97 -1.69 0.04 -0.47
C GLU A 97 -1.00 -1.31 -0.69
N GLN A 98 0.34 -1.33 -0.71
CA GLN A 98 1.10 -2.58 -0.81
C GLN A 98 0.90 -3.48 0.40
N LEU A 99 0.95 -2.93 1.62
CA LEU A 99 0.72 -3.68 2.86
C LEU A 99 -0.69 -4.27 2.93
N SER A 100 -1.71 -3.52 2.49
CA SER A 100 -3.10 -4.01 2.46
C SER A 100 -3.30 -5.26 1.59
N ARG A 101 -2.35 -5.57 0.70
CA ARG A 101 -2.36 -6.74 -0.19
C ARG A 101 -1.52 -7.89 0.33
N GLN A 102 -0.75 -7.70 1.42
CA GLN A 102 0.10 -8.74 1.98
C GLN A 102 -0.74 -9.77 2.75
N PRO A 103 -0.45 -11.07 2.60
CA PRO A 103 -1.14 -12.11 3.38
C PRO A 103 -0.83 -11.93 4.86
N GLY A 104 -1.85 -12.09 5.70
CA GLY A 104 -1.76 -11.89 7.15
C GLY A 104 -1.90 -10.43 7.59
N VAL A 105 -2.06 -9.45 6.68
CA VAL A 105 -2.48 -8.09 7.05
C VAL A 105 -4.00 -8.01 7.03
N LEU A 106 -4.59 -7.70 8.18
CA LEU A 106 -6.05 -7.62 8.33
C LEU A 106 -6.58 -6.23 7.96
N GLN A 107 -5.88 -5.18 8.39
CA GLN A 107 -6.31 -3.81 8.17
C GLN A 107 -5.16 -2.83 8.36
N VAL A 108 -5.16 -1.73 7.60
CA VAL A 108 -4.28 -0.58 7.85
C VAL A 108 -5.15 0.65 8.09
N VAL A 109 -4.98 1.31 9.24
CA VAL A 109 -5.74 2.52 9.62
C VAL A 109 -4.80 3.66 9.98
N PRO A 110 -5.18 4.92 9.71
CA PRO A 110 -4.38 6.05 10.14
C PRO A 110 -4.40 6.23 11.66
N SER A 111 -3.21 6.47 12.23
CA SER A 111 -3.09 6.78 13.65
C SER A 111 -3.72 8.15 13.93
N ARG A 112 -4.60 8.19 14.93
CA ARG A 112 -5.24 9.43 15.39
C ARG A 112 -4.63 9.85 16.71
N THR A 113 -3.85 10.92 16.71
CA THR A 113 -3.42 11.57 17.94
C THR A 113 -4.59 12.34 18.53
N TYR A 114 -5.18 11.83 19.60
CA TYR A 114 -6.15 12.58 20.38
C TYR A 114 -5.40 13.60 21.23
N ASN A 115 -5.54 14.89 20.91
CA ASN A 115 -5.16 15.96 21.84
C ASN A 115 -6.14 15.91 23.00
N LEU A 116 -5.77 15.22 24.07
CA LEU A 116 -6.46 15.29 25.35
C LEU A 116 -6.36 16.76 25.81
N HIS A 117 -7.39 17.55 25.50
CA HIS A 117 -7.58 18.84 26.14
C HIS A 117 -7.78 18.55 27.62
N GLY A 118 -6.70 18.59 28.37
CA GLY A 118 -6.75 18.57 29.82
C GLY A 118 -7.58 19.76 30.27
N SER A 119 -8.83 19.50 30.65
CA SER A 119 -9.54 20.41 31.53
C SER A 119 -8.64 20.58 32.76
N ARG A 120 -8.22 21.82 33.00
CA ARG A 120 -7.40 22.25 34.14
C ARG A 120 -8.00 21.69 35.44
N GLY A 121 -7.43 20.61 35.96
CA GLY A 121 -7.99 19.95 37.13
C GLY A 121 -7.15 18.80 37.64
N GLY A 122 -5.88 19.06 37.97
CA GLY A 122 -5.13 18.25 38.93
C GLY A 122 -4.48 16.97 38.39
N THR A 123 -3.21 16.83 38.76
CA THR A 123 -2.39 15.61 38.75
C THR A 123 -1.97 15.08 37.38
N SER A 124 -0.73 15.45 37.03
CA SER A 124 0.10 14.86 36.00
C SER A 124 0.23 13.35 36.23
N GLY A 125 -0.31 12.55 35.31
CA GLY A 125 -0.13 11.11 35.25
C GLY A 125 -0.12 10.70 33.79
N VAL A 126 1.05 10.74 33.17
CA VAL A 126 1.28 10.17 31.84
C VAL A 126 1.31 8.66 31.98
N MET A 127 0.20 8.01 31.65
CA MET A 127 0.13 6.56 31.50
C MET A 127 -0.17 6.30 30.02
N GLY A 128 0.90 6.01 29.27
CA GLY A 128 0.80 5.44 27.94
C GLY A 128 0.16 4.06 28.02
N LEU A 129 -0.60 3.72 26.99
CA LEU A 129 -1.22 2.40 26.79
C LEU A 129 -0.15 1.31 26.58
#